data_AF-A0A9D4XPT0-F1
#
_entry.id   AF-A0A9D4XPT0-F1
#
_cell.length_a   1.000
_cell.length_b   1.000
_cell.length_c   1.000
_cell.angle_alpha   90.00
_cell.angle_beta   90.00
_cell.angle_gamma   90.00
#
_symmetry.space_group_name_H-M   'P 1'
#
loop_
_entity.id
_entity.type
_entity.pdbx_description
1 polymer ?
#
loop_
_entity_poly.entity_id
_entity_poly.type
_entity_poly.pdbx_seq_one_letter_code
_entity_poly.pdbx_strand_id
1 'polypeptide(L)'
;MNQNRGEFGSMATEQALDLSLPSCRYLLSAILAMEPSDCLLSHARACGGGSITEQAQQFILDHCLSTPGDFHAPYLKNFLKKLITQVECDHDSVLDQFYELYAHYITSFKDDSFGKRDSRICKRISFLFPDDYSELQTCPHSRVLTFPLKCSTNMLEGDTGCSIWPSSLFLSELILSHPELFSNKSCFEIGAGVGLVGLCLAHVKASEVLQTILYLISRIGDIKRQHIYALKLCLLYYASEQSEN
;
A
#
# COMPACT_ATOMS: atom_id res chain seq x y z
N MET A 1 50.22 24.02 -38.06
CA MET A 1 49.73 22.79 -38.70
C MET A 1 49.85 21.66 -37.70
N ASN A 2 48.81 20.83 -37.61
CA ASN A 2 48.65 19.61 -36.80
C ASN A 2 48.17 19.77 -35.34
N GLN A 3 46.91 20.17 -35.29
CA GLN A 3 45.80 19.60 -34.53
C GLN A 3 45.97 18.09 -34.19
N ASN A 4 45.82 17.74 -32.92
CA ASN A 4 45.33 16.43 -32.46
C ASN A 4 44.57 16.62 -31.15
N ARG A 5 43.24 16.77 -31.27
CA ARG A 5 42.29 16.61 -30.16
C ARG A 5 42.09 15.10 -29.96
N GLY A 6 42.62 14.57 -28.87
CA GLY A 6 42.17 13.30 -28.34
C GLY A 6 40.94 13.56 -27.48
N GLU A 7 39.76 13.27 -28.03
CA GLU A 7 38.53 13.11 -27.27
C GLU A 7 38.69 11.90 -26.35
N PHE A 8 38.89 12.12 -25.06
CA PHE A 8 38.65 11.10 -24.05
C PHE A 8 37.17 11.12 -23.71
N GLY A 9 36.46 10.14 -24.25
CA GLY A 9 35.06 9.87 -23.93
C GLY A 9 34.89 9.72 -22.42
N SER A 10 33.96 10.51 -21.87
CA SER A 10 33.41 10.33 -20.53
C SER A 10 32.68 8.99 -20.51
N MET A 11 33.33 7.93 -20.01
CA MET A 11 32.63 6.73 -19.53
C MET A 11 31.65 7.21 -18.46
N ALA A 12 30.36 7.20 -18.79
CA ALA A 12 29.31 7.38 -17.82
C ALA A 12 29.49 6.30 -16.75
N THR A 13 29.84 6.72 -15.53
CA THR A 13 29.79 5.87 -14.36
C THR A 13 28.35 5.40 -14.22
N GLU A 14 28.09 4.13 -14.53
CA GLU A 14 26.84 3.44 -14.27
C GLU A 14 26.59 3.50 -12.76
N GLN A 15 25.75 4.43 -12.33
CA GLN A 15 25.38 4.57 -10.94
C GLN A 15 24.46 3.40 -10.57
N ALA A 16 24.88 2.58 -9.62
CA ALA A 16 24.05 1.51 -9.08
C ALA A 16 22.70 2.06 -8.61
N LEU A 17 21.61 1.39 -8.96
CA LEU A 17 20.26 1.78 -8.55
C LEU A 17 20.10 1.60 -7.04
N ASP A 18 19.63 2.66 -6.37
CA ASP A 18 19.43 2.70 -4.92
C ASP A 18 18.12 3.45 -4.59
N LEU A 19 17.62 3.26 -3.36
CA LEU A 19 16.43 3.90 -2.79
C LEU A 19 16.54 5.43 -2.69
N SER A 20 17.71 6.00 -2.93
CA SER A 20 17.88 7.45 -3.11
C SER A 20 17.17 7.98 -4.38
N LEU A 21 16.99 7.14 -5.40
CA LEU A 21 16.33 7.50 -6.66
C LEU A 21 14.79 7.53 -6.53
N PRO A 22 14.10 8.61 -6.95
CA PRO A 22 12.64 8.70 -6.88
C PRO A 22 11.92 7.57 -7.61
N SER A 23 12.38 7.19 -8.81
CA SER A 23 11.79 6.13 -9.63
C SER A 23 11.79 4.78 -8.93
N CYS A 24 12.90 4.43 -8.28
CA CYS A 24 13.04 3.16 -7.57
C CYS A 24 12.25 3.15 -6.25
N ARG A 25 12.09 4.31 -5.58
CA ARG A 25 11.12 4.45 -4.46
C ARG A 25 9.68 4.26 -4.91
N TYR A 26 9.30 4.80 -6.07
CA TYR A 26 7.95 4.61 -6.61
C TYR A 26 7.67 3.15 -6.96
N LEU A 27 8.65 2.43 -7.52
CA LEU A 27 8.55 1.00 -7.77
C LEU A 27 8.32 0.21 -6.48
N LEU A 28 9.17 0.42 -5.46
CA LEU A 28 9.00 -0.24 -4.16
C LEU A 28 7.64 0.09 -3.54
N SER A 29 7.24 1.35 -3.58
CA SER A 29 5.94 1.81 -3.05
C SER A 29 4.77 1.16 -3.78
N ALA A 30 4.83 1.04 -5.11
CA ALA A 30 3.79 0.40 -5.91
C ALA A 30 3.67 -1.10 -5.61
N ILE A 31 4.80 -1.79 -5.38
CA ILE A 31 4.81 -3.20 -4.96
C ILE A 31 4.22 -3.35 -3.56
N LEU A 32 4.60 -2.48 -2.62
CA LEU A 32 4.04 -2.44 -1.26
C LEU A 32 2.53 -2.17 -1.25
N ALA A 33 2.06 -1.33 -2.17
CA ALA A 33 0.63 -1.04 -2.37
C ALA A 33 -0.14 -2.18 -3.07
N MET A 34 0.58 -3.16 -3.63
CA MET A 34 0.07 -4.23 -4.49
C MET A 34 -0.62 -3.70 -5.75
N GLU A 35 -0.04 -2.69 -6.40
CA GLU A 35 -0.55 -2.12 -7.65
C GLU A 35 -0.59 -3.16 -8.80
N PRO A 36 -1.45 -2.98 -9.83
CA PRO A 36 -1.49 -3.87 -10.98
C PRO A 36 -0.12 -4.07 -11.63
N SER A 37 0.15 -5.28 -12.13
CA SER A 37 1.45 -5.61 -12.70
C SER A 37 1.87 -4.66 -13.84
N ASP A 38 0.93 -4.11 -14.60
CA ASP A 38 1.26 -3.18 -15.70
C ASP A 38 1.79 -1.83 -15.18
N CYS A 39 1.28 -1.38 -14.02
CA CYS A 39 1.83 -0.24 -13.29
C CYS A 39 3.24 -0.56 -12.78
N LEU A 40 3.45 -1.75 -12.21
CA LEU A 40 4.77 -2.18 -11.75
C LEU A 40 5.79 -2.22 -12.87
N LEU A 41 5.45 -2.77 -14.04
CA LEU A 41 6.32 -2.80 -15.21
C LEU A 41 6.68 -1.39 -15.69
N SER A 42 5.73 -0.46 -15.65
CA SER A 42 5.96 0.94 -16.00
C SER A 42 6.95 1.61 -15.03
N HIS A 43 6.81 1.37 -13.73
CA HIS A 43 7.76 1.85 -12.73
C HIS A 43 9.13 1.17 -12.82
N ALA A 44 9.18 -0.13 -13.15
CA ALA A 44 10.42 -0.87 -13.36
C ALA A 44 11.23 -0.28 -14.53
N ARG A 45 10.57 0.00 -15.67
CA ARG A 45 11.19 0.71 -16.79
C ARG A 45 11.69 2.09 -16.38
N ALA A 46 10.90 2.85 -15.63
CA ALA A 46 11.33 4.17 -15.15
C ALA A 46 12.54 4.10 -14.21
N CYS A 47 12.65 3.07 -13.36
CA CYS A 47 13.82 2.84 -12.51
C CYS A 47 15.05 2.45 -13.35
N GLY A 48 14.89 1.68 -14.43
CA GLY A 48 15.96 1.34 -15.39
C GLY A 48 16.20 2.34 -16.52
N GLY A 49 15.66 3.56 -16.46
CA GLY A 49 15.92 4.60 -17.48
C GLY A 49 15.17 4.45 -18.80
N GLY A 50 14.10 3.65 -18.83
CA GLY A 50 13.24 3.43 -20.00
C GLY A 50 13.04 1.95 -20.35
N SER A 51 13.94 1.08 -19.88
CA SER A 51 13.88 -0.38 -20.04
C SER A 51 14.08 -1.09 -18.70
N ILE A 52 13.86 -2.40 -18.67
CA ILE A 52 14.05 -3.22 -17.47
C ILE A 52 15.46 -3.82 -17.52
N THR A 53 16.46 -2.98 -17.27
CA THR A 53 17.88 -3.35 -17.31
C THR A 53 18.24 -4.39 -16.24
N GLU A 54 19.38 -5.06 -16.39
CA GLU A 54 19.90 -6.00 -15.38
C GLU A 54 19.98 -5.35 -13.98
N GLN A 55 20.41 -4.09 -13.89
CA GLN A 55 20.43 -3.34 -12.63
C GLN A 55 19.02 -3.15 -12.04
N ALA A 56 18.01 -2.88 -12.87
CA ALA A 56 16.63 -2.75 -12.42
C ALA A 56 16.06 -4.10 -11.95
N GLN A 57 16.44 -5.20 -12.63
CA GLN A 57 16.11 -6.55 -12.20
C GLN A 57 16.75 -6.88 -10.84
N GLN A 58 18.03 -6.57 -10.66
CA GLN A 58 18.74 -6.78 -9.39
C GLN A 58 18.11 -5.96 -8.26
N PHE A 59 17.75 -4.69 -8.52
CA PHE A 59 17.05 -3.86 -7.55
C PHE A 59 15.71 -4.47 -7.12
N ILE A 60 14.91 -4.98 -8.08
CA ILE A 60 13.64 -5.66 -7.80
C ILE A 60 13.88 -6.88 -6.91
N LEU A 61 14.89 -7.68 -7.22
CA LEU A 61 15.22 -8.85 -6.43
C LEU A 61 15.57 -8.45 -4.99
N ASP A 62 16.53 -7.55 -4.83
CA ASP A 62 17.11 -7.17 -3.53
C ASP A 62 16.13 -6.44 -2.62
N HIS A 63 15.26 -5.59 -3.18
CA HIS A 63 14.42 -4.69 -2.37
C HIS A 63 12.94 -5.04 -2.39
N CYS A 64 12.47 -5.72 -3.44
CA CYS A 64 11.03 -5.95 -3.63
C CYS A 64 10.64 -7.41 -3.40
N LEU A 65 11.56 -8.35 -3.65
CA LEU A 65 11.29 -9.79 -3.57
C LEU A 65 12.07 -10.48 -2.44
N SER A 66 13.13 -9.87 -1.91
CA SER A 66 14.02 -10.46 -0.89
C SER A 66 13.45 -10.52 0.53
N THR A 67 12.24 -10.02 0.79
CA THR A 67 11.58 -10.19 2.09
C THR A 67 10.56 -11.33 2.04
N PRO A 68 10.95 -12.57 2.40
CA PRO A 68 10.07 -13.72 2.37
C PRO A 68 9.24 -13.70 3.66
N GLY A 69 7.95 -13.38 3.56
CA GLY A 69 7.05 -13.55 4.70
C GLY A 69 5.80 -12.68 4.72
N ASP A 70 5.80 -11.53 4.04
CA ASP A 70 4.74 -10.53 4.22
C ASP A 70 3.85 -10.26 3.00
N PHE A 71 4.26 -10.72 1.82
CA PHE A 71 3.55 -10.43 0.57
C PHE A 71 2.66 -11.58 0.11
N HIS A 72 1.54 -11.21 -0.53
CA HIS A 72 0.60 -12.16 -1.12
C HIS A 72 1.27 -12.92 -2.28
N ALA A 73 1.61 -14.18 -2.07
CA ALA A 73 2.38 -14.96 -3.05
C ALA A 73 1.73 -15.07 -4.45
N PRO A 74 0.40 -15.24 -4.61
CA PRO A 74 -0.20 -15.22 -5.95
C PRO A 74 0.00 -13.91 -6.71
N TYR A 75 0.06 -12.78 -5.98
CA TYR A 75 0.34 -11.47 -6.57
C TYR A 75 1.78 -11.41 -7.09
N LEU A 76 2.76 -11.78 -6.25
CA LEU A 76 4.17 -11.80 -6.65
C LEU A 76 4.43 -12.78 -7.80
N LYS A 77 3.79 -13.96 -7.78
CA LYS A 77 3.86 -14.93 -8.88
C LYS A 77 3.40 -14.32 -10.21
N ASN A 78 2.26 -13.64 -10.20
CA ASN A 78 1.71 -13.03 -11.42
C ASN A 78 2.57 -11.86 -11.91
N PHE A 79 3.06 -11.02 -11.01
CA PHE A 79 4.00 -9.96 -11.34
C PHE A 79 5.29 -10.52 -11.96
N LEU A 80 5.92 -11.50 -11.30
CA LEU A 80 7.16 -12.12 -11.76
C LEU A 80 7.00 -12.77 -13.14
N LYS A 81 5.88 -13.45 -13.40
CA LYS A 81 5.55 -13.97 -14.73
C LYS A 81 5.54 -12.85 -15.78
N LYS A 82 4.82 -11.76 -15.52
CA LYS A 82 4.74 -10.63 -16.47
C LYS A 82 6.08 -9.94 -16.66
N LEU A 83 6.88 -9.82 -15.60
CA LEU A 83 8.22 -9.24 -15.63
C LEU A 83 9.14 -10.04 -16.55
N ILE A 84 9.22 -11.36 -16.34
CA ILE A 84 10.01 -12.28 -17.18
C ILE A 84 9.57 -12.15 -18.65
N THR A 85 8.26 -12.28 -18.93
CA THR A 85 7.74 -12.17 -20.29
C THR A 85 8.06 -10.82 -20.92
N GLN A 86 8.01 -9.73 -20.15
CA GLN A 86 8.31 -8.40 -20.69
C GLN A 86 9.78 -8.26 -21.07
N VAL A 87 10.70 -8.70 -20.20
CA VAL A 87 12.15 -8.65 -20.48
C VAL A 87 12.49 -9.54 -21.69
N GLU A 88 11.91 -10.74 -21.78
CA GLU A 88 12.04 -11.63 -22.95
C GLU A 88 11.53 -10.97 -24.24
N CYS A 89 10.39 -10.28 -24.18
CA CYS A 89 9.83 -9.55 -25.32
C CYS A 89 10.70 -8.39 -25.77
N ASP A 90 11.40 -7.73 -24.85
CA ASP A 90 12.33 -6.64 -25.14
C ASP A 90 13.69 -7.17 -25.65
N HIS A 91 13.84 -8.50 -25.81
CA HIS A 91 15.06 -9.21 -26.22
C HIS A 91 16.24 -9.06 -25.26
N ASP A 92 15.96 -8.72 -24.00
CA ASP A 92 16.94 -8.60 -22.93
C ASP A 92 17.13 -9.93 -22.17
N SER A 93 18.24 -10.05 -21.45
CA SER A 93 18.52 -11.21 -20.61
C SER A 93 17.78 -11.11 -19.27
N VAL A 94 17.04 -12.17 -18.92
CA VAL A 94 16.36 -12.31 -17.63
C VAL A 94 17.34 -12.91 -16.63
N LEU A 95 17.38 -12.38 -15.40
CA LEU A 95 18.15 -12.98 -14.31
C LEU A 95 17.66 -14.40 -13.99
N ASP A 96 18.58 -15.37 -13.93
CA ASP A 96 18.28 -16.78 -13.58
C ASP A 96 17.50 -16.91 -12.26
N GLN A 97 17.81 -16.05 -11.30
CA GLN A 97 17.15 -15.97 -9.99
C GLN A 97 15.64 -15.71 -10.10
N PHE A 98 15.18 -15.02 -11.16
CA PHE A 98 13.74 -14.85 -11.41
C PHE A 98 13.08 -16.15 -11.86
N TYR A 99 13.75 -16.96 -12.69
CA TYR A 99 13.23 -18.29 -13.05
C TYR A 99 13.20 -19.22 -11.84
N GLU A 100 14.24 -19.20 -11.00
CA GLU A 100 14.30 -19.98 -9.76
C GLU A 100 13.15 -19.59 -8.81
N LEU A 101 12.97 -18.29 -8.57
CA LEU A 101 11.91 -17.78 -7.70
C LEU A 101 10.51 -18.07 -8.27
N TYR A 102 10.34 -17.96 -9.59
CA TYR A 102 9.07 -18.28 -10.24
C TYR A 102 8.75 -19.77 -10.18
N ALA A 103 9.75 -20.63 -10.42
CA ALA A 103 9.63 -22.08 -10.26
C ALA A 103 9.24 -22.42 -8.82
N HIS A 104 9.87 -21.78 -7.83
CA HIS A 104 9.52 -21.93 -6.42
C HIS A 104 8.04 -21.56 -6.16
N TYR A 105 7.56 -20.42 -6.66
CA TYR A 105 6.14 -20.06 -6.54
C TYR A 105 5.20 -21.05 -7.25
N ILE A 106 5.58 -21.63 -8.37
CA ILE A 106 4.74 -22.63 -9.04
C ILE A 106 4.70 -23.93 -8.22
N THR A 107 5.82 -24.38 -7.67
CA THR A 107 5.88 -25.63 -6.90
C THR A 107 5.18 -25.52 -5.56
N SER A 108 5.34 -24.39 -4.87
CA SER A 108 4.81 -24.19 -3.52
C SER A 108 3.30 -23.92 -3.47
N PHE A 109 2.70 -23.47 -4.58
CA PHE A 109 1.28 -23.06 -4.65
C PHE A 109 0.44 -23.91 -5.63
N LYS A 110 0.90 -25.14 -5.93
CA LYS A 110 0.22 -26.06 -6.87
C LYS A 110 -1.01 -26.79 -6.28
N ASP A 111 -1.36 -26.57 -5.01
CA ASP A 111 -2.42 -27.33 -4.31
C ASP A 111 -3.72 -26.57 -3.96
N ASP A 112 -3.89 -25.29 -4.32
CA ASP A 112 -5.12 -24.54 -3.99
C ASP A 112 -6.22 -24.63 -5.06
N SER A 113 -6.25 -25.72 -5.85
CA SER A 113 -7.47 -26.05 -6.61
C SER A 113 -8.51 -26.62 -5.65
N PHE A 114 -9.65 -25.92 -5.50
CA PHE A 114 -10.89 -26.32 -4.80
C PHE A 114 -11.02 -26.03 -3.29
N GLY A 115 -10.33 -25.02 -2.77
CA GLY A 115 -10.63 -24.43 -1.46
C GLY A 115 -11.00 -22.96 -1.59
N LYS A 116 -12.29 -22.64 -1.58
CA LYS A 116 -12.85 -21.29 -1.50
C LYS A 116 -12.46 -20.65 -0.15
N ARG A 117 -11.19 -20.30 0.04
CA ARG A 117 -10.72 -19.51 1.18
C ARG A 117 -10.85 -18.06 0.79
N ASP A 118 -11.59 -17.29 1.59
CA ASP A 118 -11.53 -15.83 1.61
C ASP A 118 -10.05 -15.45 1.74
N SER A 119 -9.39 -15.16 0.61
CA SER A 119 -7.97 -14.85 0.59
C SER A 119 -7.79 -13.43 1.12
N ARG A 120 -7.78 -13.33 2.45
CA ARG A 120 -7.49 -12.09 3.15
C ARG A 120 -5.98 -11.87 3.10
N ILE A 121 -5.58 -10.73 2.57
CA ILE A 121 -4.20 -10.25 2.52
C ILE A 121 -3.94 -9.30 3.69
N CYS A 122 -2.72 -9.32 4.22
CA CYS A 122 -2.27 -8.30 5.15
C CYS A 122 -1.74 -7.11 4.35
N LYS A 123 -2.42 -5.96 4.43
CA LYS A 123 -1.90 -4.67 3.96
C LYS A 123 -1.39 -3.89 5.16
N ARG A 124 -0.21 -3.27 5.05
CA ARG A 124 0.33 -2.39 6.10
C ARG A 124 0.22 -0.94 5.63
N ILE A 125 -0.49 -0.13 6.39
CA ILE A 125 -0.58 1.32 6.14
C ILE A 125 0.33 2.03 7.13
N SER A 126 1.21 2.87 6.62
CA SER A 126 2.18 3.60 7.42
C SER A 126 1.96 5.10 7.29
N PHE A 127 1.98 5.81 8.41
CA PHE A 127 1.94 7.26 8.50
C PHE A 127 3.30 7.76 8.98
N LEU A 128 3.82 8.80 8.34
CA LEU A 128 5.09 9.43 8.68
C LEU A 128 4.82 10.74 9.42
N PHE A 129 5.38 10.88 10.62
CA PHE A 129 5.28 12.12 11.39
C PHE A 129 6.43 13.10 11.08
N PRO A 130 6.18 14.42 11.08
CA PRO A 130 7.22 15.45 10.98
C PRO A 130 8.22 15.36 12.15
N ASP A 131 9.44 15.85 11.93
CA ASP A 131 10.52 15.83 12.94
C ASP A 131 10.18 16.61 14.22
N ASP A 132 9.39 17.68 14.10
CA ASP A 132 9.05 18.58 15.20
C ASP A 132 7.86 18.09 16.06
N TYR A 133 7.27 16.94 15.76
CA TYR A 133 6.02 16.46 16.40
C TYR A 133 6.24 15.75 17.76
N SER A 134 7.44 15.83 18.32
CA SER A 134 7.87 15.05 19.49
C SER A 134 7.15 15.39 20.81
N GLU A 135 6.34 16.47 20.85
CA GLU A 135 5.69 16.95 22.08
C GLU A 135 4.32 16.30 22.37
N LEU A 136 3.71 15.59 21.41
CA LEU A 136 2.45 14.87 21.63
C LEU A 136 2.72 13.46 22.19
N GLN A 137 2.17 13.16 23.37
CA GLN A 137 2.30 11.88 24.10
C GLN A 137 1.77 10.63 23.35
N THR A 138 1.29 10.78 22.13
CA THR A 138 0.80 9.71 21.25
C THR A 138 1.83 9.25 20.22
N CYS A 139 2.94 9.97 20.05
CA CYS A 139 3.94 9.61 19.05
C CYS A 139 4.67 8.30 19.39
N PRO A 140 4.77 7.33 18.45
CA PRO A 140 5.63 6.17 18.64
C PRO A 140 7.11 6.60 18.75
N HIS A 141 7.93 5.80 19.45
CA HIS A 141 9.40 5.99 19.48
C HIS A 141 10.04 6.03 18.08
N SER A 142 9.33 5.50 17.08
CA SER A 142 9.62 5.61 15.65
C SER A 142 8.75 6.70 15.03
N ARG A 143 9.32 7.53 14.13
CA ARG A 143 8.57 8.49 13.30
C ARG A 143 7.50 7.86 12.41
N VAL A 144 7.50 6.54 12.30
CA VAL A 144 6.59 5.77 11.45
C VAL A 144 5.61 5.01 12.34
N LEU A 145 4.32 5.26 12.14
CA LEU A 145 3.22 4.49 12.72
C LEU A 145 2.64 3.57 11.65
N THR A 146 2.64 2.26 11.91
CA THR A 146 2.17 1.26 10.94
C THR A 146 1.01 0.45 11.49
N PHE A 147 -0.07 0.34 10.72
CA PHE A 147 -1.23 -0.49 11.01
C PHE A 147 -1.32 -1.68 10.05
N PRO A 148 -1.25 -2.93 10.54
CA PRO A 148 -1.54 -4.11 9.73
C PRO A 148 -3.06 -4.32 9.62
N LEU A 149 -3.56 -4.42 8.39
CA LEU A 149 -4.97 -4.55 8.06
C LEU A 149 -5.22 -5.82 7.25
N LYS A 150 -6.20 -6.62 7.65
CA LYS A 150 -6.65 -7.77 6.87
C LYS A 150 -7.67 -7.32 5.82
N CYS A 151 -7.25 -7.23 4.57
CA CYS A 151 -8.09 -6.83 3.44
C CYS A 151 -8.47 -8.05 2.60
N SER A 152 -9.64 -8.04 1.97
CA SER A 152 -9.98 -9.02 0.92
C SER A 152 -9.21 -8.69 -0.37
N THR A 153 -8.78 -9.71 -1.11
CA THR A 153 -8.27 -9.58 -2.48
C THR A 153 -9.38 -9.31 -3.49
N ASN A 154 -10.63 -9.63 -3.13
CA ASN A 154 -11.79 -9.48 -3.98
C ASN A 154 -12.80 -8.54 -3.30
N MET A 155 -12.94 -7.34 -3.86
CA MET A 155 -13.89 -6.32 -3.39
C MET A 155 -15.36 -6.74 -3.51
N LEU A 156 -15.67 -7.69 -4.41
CA LEU A 156 -17.04 -8.16 -4.68
C LEU A 156 -17.39 -9.40 -3.83
N GLU A 157 -16.42 -10.25 -3.49
CA GLU A 157 -16.65 -11.43 -2.63
C GLU A 157 -16.56 -11.12 -1.13
N GLY A 158 -15.87 -10.04 -0.73
CA GLY A 158 -15.60 -9.72 0.67
C GLY A 158 -16.56 -8.73 1.35
N ASP A 159 -17.66 -8.34 0.69
CA ASP A 159 -18.45 -7.16 1.06
C ASP A 159 -17.62 -5.85 0.98
N THR A 160 -18.27 -4.71 0.75
CA THR A 160 -17.66 -3.37 0.68
C THR A 160 -16.86 -2.99 1.95
N GLY A 161 -17.02 -3.78 3.02
CA GLY A 161 -16.32 -3.71 4.28
C GLY A 161 -14.88 -4.27 4.31
N CYS A 162 -14.40 -5.00 3.29
CA CYS A 162 -13.08 -5.65 3.37
C CYS A 162 -11.97 -4.97 2.56
N SER A 163 -12.10 -3.69 2.24
CA SER A 163 -11.06 -2.91 1.54
C SER A 163 -10.81 -1.56 2.20
N ILE A 164 -9.62 -1.02 1.97
CA ILE A 164 -9.27 0.34 2.35
C ILE A 164 -9.87 1.28 1.32
N TRP A 165 -10.56 2.31 1.79
CA TRP A 165 -11.11 3.35 0.95
C TRP A 165 -10.25 4.61 1.04
N PRO A 166 -10.08 5.39 -0.05
CA PRO A 166 -9.33 6.65 0.00
C PRO A 166 -9.80 7.60 1.11
N SER A 167 -11.11 7.65 1.36
CA SER A 167 -11.68 8.45 2.46
C SER A 167 -11.19 8.02 3.86
N SER A 168 -10.91 6.73 4.05
CA SER A 168 -10.41 6.18 5.31
C SER A 168 -8.96 6.61 5.54
N LEU A 169 -8.15 6.67 4.49
CA LEU A 169 -6.78 7.21 4.57
C LEU A 169 -6.80 8.69 4.96
N PHE A 170 -7.63 9.49 4.29
CA PHE A 170 -7.75 10.93 4.58
C PHE A 170 -8.24 11.20 6.01
N LEU A 171 -9.28 10.51 6.46
CA LEU A 171 -9.79 10.69 7.82
C LEU A 171 -8.78 10.23 8.88
N SER A 172 -8.03 9.17 8.60
CA SER A 172 -6.96 8.70 9.48
C SER A 172 -5.86 9.74 9.62
N GLU A 173 -5.46 10.38 8.51
CA GLU A 173 -4.49 11.47 8.53
C GLU A 173 -5.00 12.66 9.36
N LEU A 174 -6.27 13.04 9.21
CA LEU A 174 -6.90 14.10 10.01
C LEU A 174 -6.85 13.79 11.51
N ILE A 175 -7.23 12.56 11.90
CA ILE A 175 -7.25 12.11 13.29
C ILE A 175 -5.85 12.12 13.90
N LEU A 176 -4.86 11.60 13.16
CA LEU A 176 -3.48 11.54 13.62
C LEU A 176 -2.81 12.92 13.67
N SER A 177 -3.25 13.84 12.82
CA SER A 177 -2.74 15.23 12.81
C SER A 177 -3.34 16.08 13.92
N HIS A 178 -4.60 15.83 14.32
CA HIS A 178 -5.32 16.63 15.32
C HIS A 178 -5.89 15.74 16.45
N PRO A 179 -5.03 15.02 17.20
CA PRO A 179 -5.46 14.07 18.22
C PRO A 179 -6.32 14.71 19.32
N GLU A 180 -6.13 15.99 19.61
CA GLU A 180 -6.88 16.77 20.60
C GLU A 180 -8.38 16.86 20.30
N LEU A 181 -8.79 16.73 19.04
CA LEU A 181 -10.20 16.74 18.64
C LEU A 181 -10.91 15.44 19.02
N PHE A 182 -10.17 14.34 19.18
CA PHE A 182 -10.72 12.98 19.34
C PHE A 182 -10.36 12.35 20.69
N SER A 183 -9.31 12.82 21.35
CA SER A 183 -8.85 12.26 22.62
C SER A 183 -9.93 12.40 23.70
N ASN A 184 -10.19 11.32 24.43
CA ASN A 184 -11.24 11.20 25.44
C ASN A 184 -12.66 11.50 24.91
N LYS A 185 -12.88 11.45 23.59
CA LYS A 185 -14.22 11.53 22.98
C LYS A 185 -14.75 10.13 22.67
N SER A 186 -16.07 9.97 22.73
CA SER A 186 -16.74 8.79 22.18
C SER A 186 -16.93 9.00 20.68
N CYS A 187 -16.43 8.06 19.88
CA CYS A 187 -16.40 8.16 18.42
C CYS A 187 -17.14 6.99 17.78
N PHE A 188 -18.03 7.30 16.84
CA PHE A 188 -18.81 6.31 16.10
C PHE A 188 -18.48 6.36 14.61
N GLU A 189 -17.90 5.29 14.09
CA GLU A 189 -17.58 5.16 12.67
C GLU A 189 -18.64 4.32 11.94
N ILE A 190 -19.26 4.93 10.94
CA ILE A 190 -20.20 4.28 10.04
C ILE A 190 -19.49 3.89 8.74
N GLY A 191 -19.55 2.61 8.39
CA GLY A 191 -18.90 2.08 7.20
C GLY A 191 -17.40 1.88 7.37
N ALA A 192 -17.00 1.28 8.51
CA ALA A 192 -15.61 1.23 8.97
C ALA A 192 -14.63 0.48 8.03
N GLY A 193 -15.13 -0.27 7.06
CA GLY A 193 -14.29 -1.05 6.18
C GLY A 193 -13.41 -2.01 6.98
N VAL A 194 -12.11 -2.00 6.68
CA VAL A 194 -11.11 -2.81 7.40
C VAL A 194 -10.70 -2.23 8.76
N GLY A 195 -11.33 -1.13 9.21
CA GLY A 195 -11.19 -0.58 10.56
C GLY A 195 -10.01 0.38 10.77
N LEU A 196 -9.39 0.90 9.70
CA LEU A 196 -8.21 1.77 9.81
C LEU A 196 -8.46 3.04 10.63
N VAL A 197 -9.60 3.71 10.41
CA VAL A 197 -9.97 4.94 11.14
C VAL A 197 -10.17 4.64 12.62
N GLY A 198 -10.91 3.59 12.94
CA GLY A 198 -11.07 3.16 14.33
C GLY A 198 -9.75 2.78 15.02
N LEU A 199 -8.78 2.20 14.30
CA LEU A 199 -7.42 1.98 14.84
C LEU A 199 -6.71 3.31 15.13
N CYS A 200 -6.87 4.33 14.28
CA CYS A 200 -6.33 5.66 14.52
C CYS A 200 -7.01 6.36 15.71
N LEU A 201 -8.34 6.24 15.85
CA LEU A 201 -9.10 6.76 16.99
C LEU A 201 -8.64 6.12 18.32
N ALA A 202 -8.45 4.80 18.32
CA ALA A 202 -7.91 4.09 19.48
C ALA A 202 -6.49 4.56 19.80
N HIS A 203 -5.65 4.77 18.78
CA HIS A 203 -4.28 5.26 18.94
C HIS A 203 -4.22 6.64 19.60
N VAL A 204 -5.13 7.56 19.24
CA VAL A 204 -5.22 8.91 19.85
C VAL A 204 -6.00 8.94 21.17
N LYS A 205 -6.32 7.76 21.72
CA LYS A 205 -7.00 7.58 23.01
C LYS A 205 -8.43 8.14 23.05
N ALA A 206 -9.22 7.91 22.00
CA ALA A 206 -10.68 8.05 22.09
C ALA A 206 -11.22 7.17 23.23
N SER A 207 -12.23 7.65 23.97
CA SER A 207 -12.75 6.96 25.16
C SER A 207 -13.51 5.70 24.79
N GLU A 208 -14.24 5.75 23.67
CA GLU A 208 -15.00 4.63 23.11
C GLU A 208 -14.94 4.71 21.59
N VAL A 209 -14.76 3.55 20.94
CA VAL A 209 -14.75 3.44 19.47
C VAL A 209 -15.77 2.38 19.08
N LEU A 210 -16.88 2.82 18.51
CA LEU A 210 -17.92 1.95 17.96
C LEU A 210 -17.83 1.96 16.42
N GLN A 211 -17.81 0.78 15.80
CA GLN A 211 -17.65 0.62 14.35
C GLN A 211 -18.80 -0.21 13.77
N THR A 212 -19.38 0.27 12.67
CA THR A 212 -20.43 -0.48 11.95
C THR A 212 -20.04 -0.72 10.50
N ILE A 213 -20.22 -1.95 9.99
CA ILE A 213 -20.07 -2.28 8.57
C ILE A 213 -21.39 -1.98 7.83
N LEU A 214 -21.31 -1.46 6.62
CA LEU A 214 -22.43 -0.97 5.79
C LEU A 214 -23.62 -1.96 5.69
N TYR A 215 -23.36 -3.28 5.79
CA TYR A 215 -24.38 -4.33 5.79
C TYR A 215 -25.47 -4.15 6.87
N LEU A 216 -25.14 -3.59 8.04
CA LEU A 216 -26.11 -3.30 9.10
C LEU A 216 -27.00 -2.08 8.77
N ILE A 217 -26.48 -1.10 8.02
CA ILE A 217 -27.26 0.10 7.62
C ILE A 217 -28.28 -0.27 6.55
N SER A 218 -27.98 -1.19 5.64
CA SER A 218 -28.99 -1.67 4.69
C SER A 218 -30.21 -2.35 5.34
N ARG A 219 -30.11 -2.76 6.62
CA ARG A 219 -31.26 -3.24 7.40
C ARG A 219 -31.97 -2.15 8.21
N ILE A 220 -31.38 -0.96 8.33
CA ILE A 220 -31.99 0.23 8.90
C ILE A 220 -32.50 1.06 7.71
N GLY A 221 -33.79 0.91 7.40
CA GLY A 221 -34.38 1.24 6.10
C GLY A 221 -34.09 2.63 5.49
N ASP A 222 -34.18 2.67 4.16
CA ASP A 222 -34.45 3.84 3.31
C ASP A 222 -33.39 4.96 3.18
N ILE A 223 -32.11 4.61 3.02
CA ILE A 223 -31.11 5.58 2.53
C ILE A 223 -30.77 5.28 1.06
N LYS A 224 -31.21 6.16 0.16
CA LYS A 224 -30.94 6.09 -1.29
C LYS A 224 -29.44 6.08 -1.58
N ARG A 225 -29.04 5.21 -2.51
CA ARG A 225 -27.65 4.84 -2.88
C ARG A 225 -26.69 6.00 -3.21
N GLN A 226 -27.19 7.19 -3.55
CA GLN A 226 -26.37 8.39 -3.82
C GLN A 226 -26.03 9.20 -2.55
N HIS A 227 -26.80 9.08 -1.47
CA HIS A 227 -26.53 9.76 -0.21
C HIS A 227 -25.46 9.06 0.63
N ILE A 228 -25.07 7.83 0.29
CA ILE A 228 -24.05 7.03 0.98
C ILE A 228 -22.65 7.67 0.85
N TYR A 229 -22.36 8.33 -0.27
CA TYR A 229 -21.08 9.05 -0.45
C TYR A 229 -21.05 10.35 0.36
N ALA A 230 -22.18 11.03 0.51
CA ALA A 230 -22.32 12.26 1.32
C ALA A 230 -22.33 11.95 2.83
N LEU A 231 -22.95 10.85 3.26
CA LEU A 231 -22.95 10.41 4.66
C LEU A 231 -21.56 10.02 5.17
N LYS A 232 -20.63 9.68 4.26
CA LYS A 232 -19.22 9.40 4.62
C LYS A 232 -18.48 10.67 5.08
N LEU A 233 -18.98 11.86 4.73
CA LEU A 233 -18.47 13.16 5.19
C LEU A 233 -19.27 13.72 6.39
N CYS A 234 -20.56 13.36 6.54
CA CYS A 234 -21.45 14.00 7.52
C CYS A 234 -21.27 13.56 8.99
N LEU A 235 -20.41 12.58 9.31
CA LEU A 235 -20.29 12.05 10.69
C LEU A 235 -19.12 12.61 11.51
N LEU A 236 -18.54 13.72 11.10
CA LEU A 236 -17.73 14.56 12.00
C LEU A 236 -18.58 15.55 12.82
N TYR A 237 -19.87 15.74 12.49
CA TYR A 237 -20.65 16.85 13.06
C TYR A 237 -21.54 16.52 14.26
N TYR A 238 -21.78 15.23 14.59
CA TYR A 238 -22.73 14.88 15.68
C TYR A 238 -22.11 14.80 17.09
N ALA A 239 -20.81 15.09 17.23
CA ALA A 239 -20.12 15.06 18.53
C ALA A 239 -19.90 16.45 19.16
N SER A 240 -20.63 17.49 18.70
CA SER A 240 -20.49 18.87 19.20
C SER A 240 -21.73 19.50 19.84
N GLU A 241 -22.87 18.80 19.98
CA GLU A 241 -24.11 19.41 20.49
C GLU A 241 -24.83 18.64 21.62
N GLN A 242 -24.14 17.81 22.41
CA GLN A 242 -24.80 17.12 23.54
C GLN A 242 -24.03 17.21 24.88
N SER A 243 -23.19 18.24 25.07
CA SER A 243 -22.67 18.56 26.41
C SER A 243 -22.70 20.06 26.67
N GLU A 244 -23.89 20.64 26.67
CA GLU A 244 -24.25 21.86 27.42
C GLU A 244 -25.77 22.07 27.33
N ASN A 245 -26.51 21.30 28.14
CA ASN A 245 -27.68 21.68 28.95
C ASN A 245 -28.35 20.44 29.58
#